data_AF-A0A0Q4G879-F1
#
_entry.id   AF-A0A0Q4G879-F1
#
_cell.length_a   1.000
_cell.length_b   1.000
_cell.length_c   1.000
_cell.angle_alpha   90.00
_cell.angle_beta   90.00
_cell.angle_gamma   90.00
#
_symmetry.space_group_name_H-M   'P 1'
#
loop_
_entity.id
_entity.type
_entity.pdbx_description
1 polymer ?
#
loop_
_entity_poly.entity_id
_entity_poly.type
_entity_poly.pdbx_seq_one_letter_code
_entity_poly.pdbx_strand_id
1 'polypeptide(L)'
;MKKLLIVLLIILPFIRCVAQRLISDEAVTNQQQRMVFKQWDRDKFTPKPGFLGLNPNYWLTWALHPNYPKTDLRPLGPLGPQTQRLGLVLAMASSTSRQRLHSDTLKTQALIKASAYSGLLSDLDPLWQLYYRQEFASLLNGNQQEDLTGIHGREKQYLISSGIYEWYRSETGNLSQRLEITRKTTLERGERLLAYQRLLMEYRAVESAWSEKKRLAWKYLSISDARPGAGQSGVGMRTKGEGDIEIADRILKHSKL
;
A
#
# COMPACT_ATOMS: atom_id res chain seq x y z
N MET A 1 -70.61 70.17 -63.69
CA MET A 1 -70.10 70.16 -62.29
C MET A 1 -70.52 68.91 -61.48
N LYS A 2 -71.77 68.43 -61.56
CA LYS A 2 -72.22 67.22 -60.82
C LYS A 2 -71.42 65.94 -61.11
N LYS A 3 -70.98 65.72 -62.36
CA LYS A 3 -70.19 64.52 -62.75
C LYS A 3 -68.78 64.47 -62.12
N LEU A 4 -68.15 65.63 -61.96
CA LEU A 4 -66.85 65.76 -61.28
C LEU A 4 -66.95 65.43 -59.79
N LEU A 5 -68.06 65.82 -59.16
CA LEU A 5 -68.30 65.59 -57.75
C LEU A 5 -68.56 64.10 -57.46
N ILE A 6 -69.25 63.39 -58.37
CA ILE A 6 -69.47 61.95 -58.28
C ILE A 6 -68.15 61.17 -58.45
N VAL A 7 -67.30 61.57 -59.39
CA VAL A 7 -65.98 60.95 -59.59
C VAL A 7 -65.10 61.15 -58.35
N LEU A 8 -65.10 62.34 -57.75
CA LEU A 8 -64.38 62.62 -56.51
C LEU A 8 -64.86 61.72 -55.35
N LEU A 9 -66.18 61.51 -55.26
CA LEU A 9 -66.81 60.74 -54.18
C LEU A 9 -66.56 59.23 -54.31
N ILE A 10 -66.35 58.72 -55.53
CA ILE A 10 -66.00 57.32 -55.81
C ILE A 10 -64.51 57.03 -55.53
N ILE A 11 -63.63 58.03 -55.61
CA ILE A 11 -62.18 57.87 -55.39
C ILE A 11 -61.83 57.90 -53.89
N LEU A 12 -62.60 58.62 -53.07
CA LEU A 12 -62.35 58.78 -51.62
C LEU A 12 -62.22 57.46 -50.81
N PRO A 13 -63.04 56.40 -51.03
CA PRO A 13 -62.92 55.17 -50.25
C PRO A 13 -61.73 54.28 -50.64
N PHE A 14 -60.97 54.60 -51.70
CA PHE A 14 -59.79 53.82 -52.11
C PHE A 14 -58.49 54.24 -51.40
N ILE A 15 -58.53 55.27 -50.54
CA ILE A 15 -57.39 55.65 -49.70
C ILE A 15 -57.24 54.62 -48.59
N ARG A 16 -56.47 53.56 -48.85
CA ARG A 16 -56.18 52.51 -47.86
C ARG A 16 -55.44 53.08 -46.67
N CYS A 17 -56.05 52.95 -45.49
CA CYS A 17 -55.44 53.24 -44.21
C CYS A 17 -54.48 52.10 -43.82
N VAL A 18 -53.19 52.23 -44.12
CA VAL A 18 -52.16 51.31 -43.61
C VAL A 18 -51.89 51.68 -42.15
N ALA A 19 -52.58 51.02 -41.22
CA ALA A 19 -52.52 51.33 -39.79
C ALA A 19 -51.49 50.50 -38.99
N GLN A 20 -50.83 49.52 -39.61
CA GLN A 20 -49.87 48.66 -38.91
C GLN A 20 -48.45 49.04 -39.29
N ARG A 21 -47.76 49.69 -38.35
CA ARG A 21 -46.32 49.96 -38.41
C ARG A 21 -45.61 48.99 -37.47
N LEU A 22 -44.55 48.33 -37.95
CA LEU A 22 -43.65 47.58 -37.07
C LEU A 22 -43.00 48.57 -36.09
N ILE A 23 -43.34 48.46 -34.80
CA ILE A 23 -42.72 49.25 -33.74
C ILE A 23 -41.43 48.55 -33.36
N SER A 24 -40.30 49.05 -33.87
CA SER A 24 -38.97 48.67 -33.40
C SER A 24 -38.46 49.79 -32.51
N ASP A 25 -38.49 49.57 -31.20
CA ASP A 25 -37.87 50.49 -30.26
C ASP A 25 -36.37 50.17 -30.13
N GLU A 26 -35.55 51.11 -30.58
CA GLU A 26 -34.11 51.03 -30.46
C GLU A 26 -33.66 50.96 -29.00
N ALA A 27 -34.36 51.60 -28.06
CA ALA A 27 -34.03 51.56 -26.63
C ALA A 27 -34.20 50.16 -26.05
N VAL A 28 -35.33 49.51 -26.32
CA VAL A 28 -35.59 48.12 -25.90
C VAL A 28 -34.58 47.18 -26.55
N THR A 29 -34.35 47.33 -27.85
CA THR A 29 -33.41 46.50 -28.61
C THR A 29 -31.97 46.64 -28.09
N ASN A 30 -31.53 47.87 -27.81
CA ASN A 30 -30.20 48.14 -27.27
C ASN A 30 -30.06 47.63 -25.82
N GLN A 31 -31.13 47.66 -25.02
CA GLN A 31 -31.11 47.14 -23.65
C GLN A 31 -31.01 45.60 -23.63
N GLN A 32 -31.79 44.90 -24.46
CA GLN A 32 -31.70 43.45 -24.60
C GLN A 32 -30.31 43.00 -25.09
N GLN A 33 -29.75 43.70 -26.07
CA GLN A 33 -28.40 43.41 -26.58
C GLN A 33 -27.30 43.59 -25.52
N ARG A 34 -27.46 44.57 -24.62
CA ARG A 34 -26.55 44.83 -23.50
C ARG A 34 -26.64 43.79 -22.38
N MET A 35 -27.76 43.11 -22.21
CA MET A 35 -27.92 42.10 -21.15
C MET A 35 -27.20 40.77 -21.43
N VAL A 36 -27.02 40.39 -22.70
CA VAL A 36 -26.67 39.01 -23.04
C VAL A 36 -25.36 38.86 -23.82
N PHE A 37 -25.12 39.62 -24.89
CA PHE A 37 -24.02 39.27 -25.82
C PHE A 37 -23.23 40.43 -26.45
N LYS A 38 -23.78 41.64 -26.61
CA LYS A 38 -23.08 42.71 -27.36
C LYS A 38 -22.16 43.57 -26.47
N GLN A 39 -21.20 44.24 -27.11
CA GLN A 39 -20.29 45.20 -26.47
C GLN A 39 -21.06 46.29 -25.72
N TRP A 40 -20.54 46.72 -24.56
CA TRP A 40 -21.07 47.85 -23.78
C TRP A 40 -20.74 49.15 -24.52
N ASP A 41 -21.52 49.43 -25.55
CA ASP A 41 -21.28 50.56 -26.43
C ASP A 41 -22.01 51.80 -25.92
N ARG A 42 -21.24 52.84 -25.60
CA ARG A 42 -21.73 54.11 -25.06
C ARG A 42 -22.67 54.81 -26.04
N ASP A 43 -22.48 54.63 -27.34
CA ASP A 43 -23.27 55.31 -28.36
C ASP A 43 -24.67 54.72 -28.52
N LYS A 44 -24.86 53.49 -28.02
CA LYS A 44 -26.15 52.78 -28.01
C LYS A 44 -26.97 53.07 -26.76
N PHE A 45 -26.54 53.96 -25.86
CA PHE A 45 -27.33 54.41 -24.71
C PHE A 45 -28.43 55.37 -25.14
N THR A 46 -29.61 54.79 -25.34
CA THR A 46 -30.86 55.50 -25.54
C THR A 46 -31.75 55.34 -24.30
N PRO A 47 -32.57 56.34 -23.95
CA PRO A 47 -32.63 57.69 -24.54
C PRO A 47 -31.35 58.52 -24.29
N LYS A 48 -31.04 59.46 -25.18
CA LYS A 48 -29.91 60.41 -25.09
C LYS A 48 -30.36 61.73 -24.44
N PRO A 49 -29.47 62.51 -23.80
CA PRO A 49 -29.85 63.74 -23.08
C PRO A 49 -30.53 64.80 -23.96
N GLY A 50 -30.32 64.76 -25.28
CA GLY A 50 -30.92 65.73 -26.21
C GLY A 50 -30.28 67.12 -26.10
N PHE A 51 -30.86 68.10 -26.79
CA PHE A 51 -30.38 69.49 -26.75
C PHE A 51 -30.46 70.03 -25.32
N LEU A 52 -29.33 70.56 -24.81
CA LEU A 52 -29.17 71.07 -23.43
C LEU A 52 -29.54 70.06 -22.31
N GLY A 53 -29.61 68.76 -22.61
CA GLY A 53 -30.02 67.78 -21.61
C GLY A 53 -31.53 67.79 -21.29
N LEU A 54 -32.36 68.42 -22.12
CA LEU A 54 -33.79 68.62 -21.81
C LEU A 54 -34.70 67.46 -22.20
N ASN A 55 -34.16 66.30 -22.58
CA ASN A 55 -34.99 65.14 -22.95
C ASN A 55 -35.69 64.54 -21.70
N PRO A 56 -37.03 64.59 -21.58
CA PRO A 56 -37.73 64.08 -20.40
C PRO A 56 -37.56 62.56 -20.25
N ASN A 57 -37.47 61.82 -21.34
CA ASN A 57 -37.27 60.37 -21.31
C ASN A 57 -35.87 60.03 -20.79
N TYR A 58 -34.86 60.86 -21.09
CA TYR A 58 -33.51 60.70 -20.53
C TYR A 58 -33.52 60.81 -19.01
N TRP A 59 -34.17 61.83 -18.47
CA TRP A 59 -34.29 62.00 -17.03
C TRP A 59 -35.10 60.87 -16.40
N LEU A 60 -36.25 60.51 -16.95
CA LEU A 60 -37.08 59.44 -16.40
C LEU A 60 -36.33 58.10 -16.33
N THR A 61 -35.50 57.79 -17.33
CA THR A 61 -34.74 56.54 -17.38
C THR A 61 -33.46 56.57 -16.54
N TRP A 62 -32.69 57.66 -16.59
CA TRP A 62 -31.34 57.71 -16.01
C TRP A 62 -31.23 58.51 -14.71
N ALA A 63 -32.21 59.33 -14.33
CA ALA A 63 -32.12 60.14 -13.10
C ALA A 63 -31.97 59.29 -11.84
N LEU A 64 -32.60 58.12 -11.80
CA LEU A 64 -32.47 57.17 -10.69
C LEU A 64 -31.15 56.39 -10.72
N HIS A 65 -30.51 56.29 -11.89
CA HIS A 65 -29.28 55.54 -12.10
C HIS A 65 -28.26 56.33 -12.94
N PRO A 66 -27.78 57.49 -12.45
CA PRO A 66 -26.94 58.41 -13.23
C PRO A 66 -25.57 57.79 -13.61
N ASN A 67 -25.14 56.77 -12.87
CA ASN A 67 -23.88 56.06 -13.11
C ASN A 67 -24.02 54.88 -14.07
N TYR A 68 -25.24 54.46 -14.41
CA TYR A 68 -25.49 53.28 -15.24
C TYR A 68 -24.80 53.35 -16.61
N PRO A 69 -24.78 54.49 -17.34
CA PRO A 69 -24.05 54.58 -18.60
C PRO A 69 -22.52 54.52 -18.47
N LYS A 70 -21.99 54.68 -17.26
CA LYS A 70 -20.55 54.77 -16.97
C LYS A 70 -19.98 53.46 -16.43
N THR A 71 -20.81 52.53 -15.97
CA THR A 71 -20.39 51.26 -15.35
C THR A 71 -20.82 50.09 -16.20
N ASP A 72 -19.88 49.24 -16.63
CA ASP A 72 -20.21 47.99 -17.30
C ASP A 72 -20.72 46.95 -16.28
N LEU A 73 -22.01 46.66 -16.32
CA LEU A 73 -22.69 45.72 -15.39
C LEU A 73 -22.97 44.36 -16.03
N ARG A 74 -22.38 44.06 -17.19
CA ARG A 74 -22.66 42.82 -17.92
C ARG A 74 -22.25 41.60 -17.10
N PRO A 75 -23.15 40.62 -16.88
CA PRO A 75 -22.82 39.39 -16.16
C PRO A 75 -21.65 38.64 -16.81
N LEU A 76 -21.64 38.59 -18.15
CA LEU A 76 -20.62 37.93 -18.98
C LEU A 76 -19.53 38.90 -19.48
N GLY A 77 -19.43 40.10 -18.90
CA GLY A 77 -18.30 41.00 -19.20
C GLY A 77 -16.96 40.39 -18.75
N PRO A 78 -15.81 40.94 -19.17
CA PRO A 78 -14.49 40.44 -18.77
C PRO A 78 -14.29 40.37 -17.24
N LEU A 79 -14.85 41.34 -16.52
CA LEU A 79 -14.86 41.40 -15.05
C LEU A 79 -16.25 41.13 -14.47
N GLY A 80 -17.18 40.62 -15.29
CA GLY A 80 -18.55 40.35 -14.88
C GLY A 80 -18.66 39.21 -13.86
N PRO A 81 -19.68 39.21 -13.00
CA PRO A 81 -19.84 38.20 -11.95
C PRO A 81 -19.96 36.78 -12.50
N GLN A 82 -20.54 36.57 -13.68
CA GLN A 82 -20.67 35.23 -14.27
C GLN A 82 -19.34 34.72 -14.81
N THR A 83 -18.54 35.59 -15.44
CA THR A 83 -17.18 35.25 -15.90
C THR A 83 -16.28 34.89 -14.72
N GLN A 84 -16.35 35.65 -13.62
CA GLN A 84 -15.63 35.33 -12.38
C GLN A 84 -16.07 33.97 -11.82
N ARG A 85 -17.37 33.69 -11.78
CA ARG A 85 -17.90 32.38 -11.34
C ARG A 85 -17.41 31.24 -12.22
N LEU A 86 -17.43 31.40 -13.54
CA LEU A 86 -16.91 30.39 -14.47
C LEU A 86 -15.41 30.16 -14.27
N GLY A 87 -14.64 31.23 -14.08
CA GLY A 87 -13.21 31.14 -13.76
C GLY A 87 -12.96 30.39 -12.45
N LEU A 88 -13.73 30.69 -11.40
CA LEU A 88 -13.67 29.98 -10.11
C LEU A 88 -14.05 28.51 -10.26
N VAL A 89 -15.12 28.19 -11.00
CA VAL A 89 -15.53 26.81 -11.27
C VAL A 89 -14.44 26.03 -12.01
N LEU A 90 -13.79 26.65 -13.00
CA LEU A 90 -12.69 26.04 -13.75
C LEU A 90 -11.47 25.80 -12.84
N ALA A 91 -11.13 26.78 -12.00
CA ALA A 91 -10.07 26.64 -11.01
C ALA A 91 -10.40 25.51 -10.01
N MET A 92 -11.62 25.45 -9.49
CA MET A 92 -12.08 24.39 -8.59
C MET A 92 -12.06 23.02 -9.26
N ALA A 93 -12.49 22.92 -10.52
CA ALA A 93 -12.42 21.67 -11.30
C ALA A 93 -10.98 21.19 -11.47
N SER A 94 -10.04 22.12 -11.75
CA SER A 94 -8.61 21.79 -11.85
C SER A 94 -7.99 21.37 -10.51
N SER A 95 -8.43 21.96 -9.39
CA SER A 95 -8.00 21.55 -8.06
C SER A 95 -8.53 20.17 -7.70
N THR A 96 -9.82 19.93 -8.00
CA THR A 96 -10.50 18.66 -7.75
C THR A 96 -9.85 17.52 -8.52
N SER A 97 -9.47 17.73 -9.79
CA SER A 97 -8.80 16.71 -10.59
C SER A 97 -7.42 16.35 -10.02
N ARG A 98 -6.64 17.32 -9.54
CA ARG A 98 -5.36 17.06 -8.85
C ARG A 98 -5.55 16.28 -7.56
N GLN A 99 -6.53 16.67 -6.74
CA GLN A 99 -6.84 15.97 -5.49
C GLN A 99 -7.28 14.52 -5.74
N ARG A 100 -8.06 14.30 -6.81
CA ARG A 100 -8.45 12.96 -7.24
C ARG A 100 -7.24 12.11 -7.64
N LEU A 101 -6.36 12.64 -8.50
CA LEU A 101 -5.13 11.96 -8.90
C LEU A 101 -4.24 11.61 -7.69
N HIS A 102 -4.11 12.52 -6.73
CA HIS A 102 -3.35 12.27 -5.51
C HIS A 102 -3.99 11.15 -4.68
N SER A 103 -5.31 11.16 -4.52
CA SER A 103 -6.05 10.12 -3.79
C SER A 103 -5.95 8.76 -4.47
N ASP A 104 -6.05 8.71 -5.81
CA ASP A 104 -5.88 7.49 -6.61
C ASP A 104 -4.45 6.96 -6.49
N THR A 105 -3.46 7.85 -6.48
CA THR A 105 -2.05 7.49 -6.28
C THR A 105 -1.83 6.93 -4.87
N LEU A 106 -2.36 7.58 -3.84
CA LEU A 106 -2.29 7.07 -2.46
C LEU A 106 -2.95 5.70 -2.33
N LYS A 107 -4.13 5.50 -2.93
CA LYS A 107 -4.84 4.21 -2.92
C LYS A 107 -4.02 3.12 -3.58
N THR A 108 -3.49 3.36 -4.78
CA THR A 108 -2.67 2.37 -5.51
C THR A 108 -1.40 2.04 -4.73
N GLN A 109 -0.72 3.04 -4.18
CA GLN A 109 0.47 2.83 -3.33
C GLN A 109 0.15 2.07 -2.04
N ALA A 110 -0.99 2.38 -1.40
CA ALA A 110 -1.43 1.66 -0.21
C ALA A 110 -1.73 0.19 -0.51
N LEU A 111 -2.38 -0.10 -1.65
CA LEU A 111 -2.64 -1.48 -2.08
C LEU A 111 -1.35 -2.23 -2.40
N ILE A 112 -0.41 -1.61 -3.11
CA ILE A 112 0.91 -2.20 -3.40
C ILE A 112 1.62 -2.52 -2.10
N LYS A 113 1.71 -1.55 -1.17
CA LYS A 113 2.34 -1.77 0.13
C LYS A 113 1.63 -2.87 0.92
N ALA A 114 0.31 -2.81 1.07
CA ALA A 114 -0.46 -3.83 1.78
C ALA A 114 -0.21 -5.24 1.20
N SER A 115 -0.15 -5.37 -0.12
CA SER A 115 0.19 -6.64 -0.77
C SER A 115 1.62 -7.09 -0.49
N ALA A 116 2.59 -6.17 -0.48
CA ALA A 116 3.99 -6.47 -0.20
C ALA A 116 4.22 -6.90 1.27
N TYR A 117 3.48 -6.32 2.21
CA TYR A 117 3.55 -6.68 3.64
C TYR A 117 2.78 -7.97 3.98
N SER A 118 1.79 -8.34 3.18
CA SER A 118 0.90 -9.46 3.50
C SER A 118 1.62 -10.80 3.54
N GLY A 119 1.64 -11.43 4.72
CA GLY A 119 2.13 -12.80 4.91
C GLY A 119 1.27 -13.84 4.17
N LEU A 120 0.00 -13.52 3.84
CA LEU A 120 -0.87 -14.42 3.08
C LEU A 120 -0.35 -14.70 1.67
N LEU A 121 0.47 -13.80 1.11
CA LEU A 121 1.08 -13.94 -0.20
C LEU A 121 2.51 -14.51 -0.13
N SER A 122 2.99 -14.94 1.06
CA SER A 122 4.35 -15.47 1.24
C SER A 122 4.63 -16.67 0.33
N ASP A 123 3.61 -17.48 0.07
CA ASP A 123 3.71 -18.72 -0.70
C ASP A 123 3.84 -18.47 -2.19
N LEU A 124 3.47 -17.26 -2.61
CA LEU A 124 3.60 -16.76 -3.98
C LEU A 124 4.89 -15.95 -4.17
N ASP A 125 5.75 -15.79 -3.15
CA ASP A 125 7.03 -15.12 -3.33
C ASP A 125 7.90 -15.97 -4.28
N PRO A 126 8.33 -15.43 -5.44
CA PRO A 126 9.12 -16.19 -6.40
C PRO A 126 10.41 -16.74 -5.78
N LEU A 127 11.07 -16.00 -4.88
CA LEU A 127 12.31 -16.47 -4.27
C LEU A 127 12.07 -17.61 -3.27
N TRP A 128 10.92 -17.59 -2.58
CA TRP A 128 10.49 -18.70 -1.75
C TRP A 128 10.29 -19.96 -2.60
N GLN A 129 9.55 -19.85 -3.70
CA GLN A 129 9.25 -20.99 -4.57
C GLN A 129 10.49 -21.59 -5.25
N LEU A 130 11.41 -20.72 -5.70
CA LEU A 130 12.58 -21.14 -6.46
C LEU A 130 13.71 -21.67 -5.57
N TYR A 131 13.89 -21.13 -4.37
CA TYR A 131 15.05 -21.41 -3.53
C TYR A 131 14.66 -21.99 -2.17
N TYR A 132 14.08 -21.18 -1.29
CA TYR A 132 13.90 -21.54 0.11
C TYR A 132 12.98 -22.75 0.33
N ARG A 133 11.94 -22.92 -0.50
CA ARG A 133 11.04 -24.07 -0.41
C ARG A 133 11.78 -25.39 -0.61
N GLN A 134 12.76 -25.42 -1.51
CA GLN A 134 13.56 -26.62 -1.77
C GLN A 134 14.56 -26.88 -0.64
N GLU A 135 15.22 -25.83 -0.17
CA GLU A 135 16.18 -25.90 0.94
C GLU A 135 15.52 -26.37 2.25
N PHE A 136 14.28 -25.95 2.52
CA PHE A 136 13.51 -26.41 3.68
C PHE A 136 12.66 -27.66 3.39
N ALA A 137 12.81 -28.32 2.23
CA ALA A 137 11.94 -29.44 1.86
C ALA A 137 12.03 -30.61 2.85
N SER A 138 13.23 -30.92 3.33
CA SER A 138 13.45 -31.93 4.38
C SER A 138 12.75 -31.57 5.70
N LEU A 139 12.70 -30.28 6.05
CA LEU A 139 12.07 -29.81 7.27
C LEU A 139 10.55 -29.68 7.15
N LEU A 140 10.03 -29.37 5.95
CA LEU A 140 8.60 -29.21 5.68
C LEU A 140 7.88 -30.54 5.39
N ASN A 141 8.56 -31.45 4.69
CA ASN A 141 7.98 -32.72 4.23
C ASN A 141 8.58 -33.94 4.96
N GLY A 142 9.65 -33.76 5.72
CA GLY A 142 10.33 -34.87 6.39
C GLY A 142 9.43 -35.52 7.44
N ASN A 143 9.16 -36.81 7.25
CA ASN A 143 8.63 -37.62 8.32
C ASN A 143 9.74 -37.81 9.35
N GLN A 144 9.46 -37.56 10.63
CA GLN A 144 10.42 -37.73 11.74
C GLN A 144 11.03 -39.16 11.81
N GLN A 145 10.39 -40.13 11.17
CA GLN A 145 10.86 -41.51 11.04
C GLN A 145 11.92 -41.69 9.94
N GLU A 146 11.93 -40.84 8.91
CA GLU A 146 12.91 -40.86 7.82
C GLU A 146 14.30 -40.44 8.29
N ASP A 147 14.40 -39.58 9.31
CA ASP A 147 15.68 -39.10 9.88
C ASP A 147 16.55 -40.22 10.49
N LEU A 148 15.92 -41.36 10.83
CA LEU A 148 16.57 -42.54 11.40
C LEU A 148 16.73 -43.67 10.38
N THR A 149 16.40 -43.44 9.10
CA THR A 149 16.58 -44.43 8.04
C THR A 149 18.06 -44.61 7.71
N GLY A 150 18.48 -45.87 7.50
CA GLY A 150 19.89 -46.21 7.24
C GLY A 150 20.79 -46.36 8.47
N ILE A 151 20.25 -46.19 9.69
CA ILE A 151 20.99 -46.37 10.95
C ILE A 151 20.78 -47.79 11.51
N HIS A 152 21.85 -48.47 11.94
CA HIS A 152 21.75 -49.79 12.56
C HIS A 152 20.90 -49.76 13.85
N GLY A 153 20.16 -50.83 14.15
CA GLY A 153 19.20 -50.86 15.26
C GLY A 153 19.80 -50.50 16.64
N ARG A 154 21.07 -50.83 16.87
CA ARG A 154 21.80 -50.50 18.12
C ARG A 154 22.16 -49.02 18.22
N GLU A 155 22.62 -48.43 17.14
CA GLU A 155 22.89 -46.99 17.04
C GLU A 155 21.62 -46.18 17.24
N LYS A 156 20.50 -46.64 16.65
CA LYS A 156 19.19 -46.03 16.84
C LYS A 156 18.77 -46.04 18.31
N GLN A 157 18.93 -47.16 19.01
CA GLN A 157 18.64 -47.25 20.44
C GLN A 157 19.54 -46.34 21.28
N TYR A 158 20.83 -46.24 20.94
CA TYR A 158 21.75 -45.32 21.61
C TYR A 158 21.35 -43.86 21.42
N LEU A 159 21.02 -43.44 20.20
CA LEU A 159 20.58 -42.07 19.90
C LEU A 159 19.29 -41.67 20.61
N ILE A 160 18.37 -42.63 20.80
CA ILE A 160 17.12 -42.42 21.53
C ILE A 160 17.39 -42.36 23.04
N SER A 161 18.10 -43.35 23.60
CA SER A 161 18.36 -43.43 25.05
C SER A 161 19.27 -42.31 25.57
N SER A 162 20.21 -41.82 24.75
CA SER A 162 21.07 -40.68 25.09
C SER A 162 20.36 -39.32 25.00
N GLY A 163 19.12 -39.26 24.51
CA GLY A 163 18.36 -38.01 24.33
C GLY A 163 18.84 -37.15 23.16
N ILE A 164 19.82 -37.60 22.38
CA ILE A 164 20.34 -36.84 21.22
C ILE A 164 19.26 -36.69 20.14
N TYR A 165 18.48 -37.74 19.90
CA TYR A 165 17.39 -37.69 18.93
C TYR A 165 16.28 -36.74 19.37
N GLU A 166 15.93 -36.73 20.66
CA GLU A 166 14.92 -35.81 21.19
C GLU A 166 15.36 -34.35 21.09
N TRP A 167 16.64 -34.06 21.37
CA TRP A 167 17.22 -32.74 21.12
C TRP A 167 17.07 -32.32 19.65
N TYR A 168 17.44 -33.20 18.71
CA TYR A 168 17.34 -32.90 17.28
C TYR A 168 15.89 -32.61 16.87
N ARG A 169 14.96 -33.46 17.32
CA ARG A 169 13.52 -33.31 17.07
C ARG A 169 12.94 -32.02 17.62
N SER A 170 13.34 -31.65 18.83
CA SER A 170 12.95 -30.38 19.46
C SER A 170 13.45 -29.19 18.65
N GLU A 171 14.72 -29.22 18.23
CA GLU A 171 15.34 -28.13 17.50
C GLU A 171 14.73 -27.95 16.11
N THR A 172 14.53 -29.05 15.36
CA THR A 172 13.88 -28.99 14.04
C THR A 172 12.41 -28.59 14.14
N GLY A 173 11.70 -29.02 15.19
CA GLY A 173 10.32 -28.60 15.47
C GLY A 173 10.20 -27.11 15.81
N ASN A 174 11.14 -26.56 16.58
CA ASN A 174 11.19 -25.13 16.86
C ASN A 174 11.46 -24.32 15.57
N LEU A 175 12.41 -24.78 14.74
CA LEU A 175 12.71 -24.16 13.46
C LEU A 175 11.50 -24.18 12.51
N SER A 176 10.75 -25.28 12.42
CA SER A 176 9.55 -25.36 11.58
C SER A 176 8.45 -24.42 12.06
N GLN A 177 8.22 -24.34 13.37
CA GLN A 177 7.27 -23.41 13.94
C GLN A 177 7.66 -21.96 13.67
N ARG A 178 8.94 -21.59 13.85
CA ARG A 178 9.43 -20.24 13.56
C ARG A 178 9.31 -19.91 12.08
N LEU A 179 9.63 -20.85 11.20
CA LEU A 179 9.46 -20.70 9.75
C LEU A 179 7.99 -20.46 9.37
N GLU A 180 7.06 -21.21 9.97
CA GLU A 180 5.62 -21.02 9.75
C GLU A 180 5.15 -19.65 10.23
N ILE A 181 5.61 -19.21 11.41
CA ILE A 181 5.32 -17.88 11.95
C ILE A 181 5.86 -16.81 11.00
N THR A 182 7.11 -16.91 10.56
CA THR A 182 7.71 -15.95 9.62
C THR A 182 6.94 -15.87 8.29
N ARG A 183 6.41 -17.00 7.80
CA ARG A 183 5.57 -17.04 6.60
C ARG A 183 4.25 -16.30 6.80
N LYS A 184 3.54 -16.59 7.89
CA LYS A 184 2.20 -16.05 8.16
C LYS A 184 2.20 -14.60 8.65
N THR A 185 3.30 -14.12 9.23
CA THR A 185 3.38 -12.78 9.79
C THR A 185 3.44 -11.71 8.70
N THR A 186 2.77 -10.58 8.96
CA THR A 186 2.86 -9.40 8.10
C THR A 186 4.21 -8.70 8.32
N LEU A 187 5.12 -8.92 7.38
CA LEU A 187 6.49 -8.39 7.37
C LEU A 187 6.77 -7.81 6.00
N GLU A 188 7.68 -6.84 5.93
CA GLU A 188 8.16 -6.41 4.62
C GLU A 188 8.82 -7.60 3.90
N ARG A 189 8.69 -7.66 2.58
CA ARG A 189 9.35 -8.70 1.78
C ARG A 189 10.83 -8.84 2.11
N GLY A 190 11.58 -7.73 2.19
CA GLY A 190 13.01 -7.76 2.49
C GLY A 190 13.33 -8.36 3.86
N GLU A 191 12.58 -7.99 4.90
CA GLU A 191 12.72 -8.54 6.24
C GLU A 191 12.41 -10.03 6.29
N ARG A 192 11.35 -10.46 5.57
CA ARG A 192 10.98 -11.86 5.45
C ARG A 192 12.10 -12.69 4.81
N LEU A 193 12.75 -12.17 3.77
CA LEU A 193 13.88 -12.84 3.11
C LEU A 193 15.09 -12.96 4.04
N LEU A 194 15.40 -11.90 4.79
CA LEU A 194 16.48 -11.95 5.79
C LEU A 194 16.17 -12.96 6.90
N ALA A 195 14.91 -13.04 7.33
CA ALA A 195 14.46 -14.01 8.31
C ALA A 195 14.59 -15.45 7.76
N TYR A 196 14.21 -15.71 6.50
CA TYR A 196 14.42 -17.00 5.86
C TYR A 196 15.90 -17.36 5.77
N GLN A 197 16.75 -16.41 5.39
CA GLN A 197 18.19 -16.65 5.31
C GLN A 197 18.77 -17.01 6.68
N ARG A 198 18.34 -16.31 7.73
CA ARG A 198 18.77 -16.61 9.10
C ARG A 198 18.31 -18.00 9.54
N LEU A 199 17.03 -18.32 9.34
CA LEU A 199 16.49 -19.65 9.66
C LEU A 199 17.19 -20.76 8.86
N LEU A 200 17.58 -20.50 7.63
CA LEU A 200 18.30 -21.46 6.79
C LEU A 200 19.72 -21.73 7.34
N MET A 201 20.42 -20.68 7.78
CA MET A 201 21.73 -20.84 8.42
C MET A 201 21.61 -21.64 9.73
N GLU A 202 20.60 -21.34 10.55
CA GLU A 202 20.32 -22.09 11.78
C GLU A 202 20.00 -23.56 11.47
N TYR A 203 19.17 -23.83 10.46
CA TYR A 203 18.85 -25.18 10.01
C TYR A 203 20.11 -25.97 9.57
N ARG A 204 20.96 -25.37 8.74
CA ARG A 204 22.23 -25.99 8.30
C ARG A 204 23.17 -26.27 9.47
N ALA A 205 23.22 -25.38 10.47
CA ALA A 205 24.00 -25.60 11.67
C ALA A 205 23.48 -26.81 12.46
N VAL A 206 22.17 -26.93 12.64
CA VAL A 206 21.54 -28.06 13.34
C VAL A 206 21.76 -29.38 12.58
N GLU A 207 21.64 -29.36 11.25
CA GLU A 207 21.91 -30.52 10.41
C GLU A 207 23.39 -30.97 10.50
N SER A 208 24.33 -30.03 10.47
CA SER A 208 25.75 -30.34 10.63
C SER A 208 26.04 -30.94 12.01
N ALA A 209 25.44 -30.40 13.07
CA ALA A 209 25.58 -30.91 14.42
C ALA A 209 24.95 -32.30 14.58
N TRP A 210 23.82 -32.56 13.94
CA TRP A 210 23.20 -33.88 13.89
C TRP A 210 24.10 -34.91 13.19
N SER A 211 24.68 -34.55 12.04
CA SER A 211 25.60 -35.41 11.31
C SER A 211 26.84 -35.78 12.15
N GLU A 212 27.37 -34.81 12.91
CA GLU A 212 28.51 -35.01 13.80
C GLU A 212 28.15 -35.92 14.97
N LYS A 213 27.02 -35.68 15.63
CA LYS A 213 26.54 -36.51 16.75
C LYS A 213 26.28 -37.95 16.30
N LYS A 214 25.73 -38.17 15.09
CA LYS A 214 25.59 -39.51 14.49
C LYS A 214 26.94 -40.18 14.29
N ARG A 215 27.93 -39.47 13.72
CA ARG A 215 29.29 -39.98 13.51
C ARG A 215 29.97 -40.36 14.82
N LEU A 216 29.84 -39.52 15.85
CA LEU A 216 30.40 -39.77 17.18
C LEU A 216 29.72 -40.96 17.86
N ALA A 217 28.40 -41.10 17.76
CA ALA A 217 27.66 -42.24 18.28
C ALA A 217 28.14 -43.56 17.64
N TRP A 218 28.29 -43.58 16.31
CA TRP A 218 28.84 -44.72 15.57
C TRP A 218 30.27 -45.07 16.02
N LYS A 219 31.14 -44.06 16.16
CA LYS A 219 32.52 -44.24 16.61
C LYS A 219 32.60 -44.76 18.05
N TYR A 220 31.73 -44.28 18.94
CA TYR A 220 31.63 -44.76 20.31
C TYR A 220 31.20 -46.23 20.36
N LEU A 221 30.16 -46.58 19.60
CA LEU A 221 29.64 -47.95 19.56
C LEU A 221 30.66 -48.93 18.95
N SER A 222 31.30 -48.58 17.85
CA SER A 222 32.37 -49.40 17.25
C SER A 222 33.56 -49.63 18.19
N ILE A 223 33.98 -48.61 18.95
CA ILE A 223 35.04 -48.76 19.97
C ILE A 223 34.56 -49.64 21.14
N SER A 224 33.31 -49.47 21.57
CA SER A 224 32.73 -50.29 22.64
C SER A 224 32.62 -51.76 22.24
N ASP A 225 32.30 -52.04 20.97
CA ASP A 225 32.23 -53.39 20.42
C ASP A 225 33.61 -54.02 20.23
N ALA A 226 34.64 -53.22 19.92
CA ALA A 226 36.03 -53.66 19.87
C ALA A 226 36.66 -53.94 21.25
N ARG A 227 35.96 -53.62 22.36
CA ARG A 227 36.38 -53.93 23.74
C ARG A 227 35.36 -54.83 24.46
N PRO A 228 35.20 -56.12 24.10
CA PRO A 228 34.21 -56.98 24.72
C PRO A 228 34.47 -57.32 26.21
N GLY A 229 35.59 -56.87 26.79
CA GLY A 229 36.07 -57.31 28.10
C GLY A 229 36.05 -56.29 29.25
N ALA A 230 35.73 -55.01 29.04
CA ALA A 230 35.84 -54.01 30.10
C ALA A 230 34.65 -54.00 31.09
N GLY A 231 33.54 -54.68 30.76
CA GLY A 231 32.34 -54.77 31.60
C GLY A 231 32.32 -55.93 32.60
N GLN A 232 33.34 -56.80 32.59
CA GLN A 232 33.55 -57.85 33.59
C GLN A 232 34.98 -57.80 34.11
N SER A 233 35.37 -56.67 34.70
CA SER A 233 36.52 -56.60 35.59
C SER A 233 36.11 -55.96 36.91
N GLY A 234 35.04 -56.49 37.48
CA GLY A 234 34.75 -56.43 38.91
C GLY A 234 35.45 -57.58 39.64
N VAL A 235 36.74 -57.81 39.36
CA VAL A 235 37.63 -58.53 40.27
C VAL A 235 38.71 -57.53 40.59
N GLY A 236 38.68 -57.06 41.84
CA GLY A 236 39.47 -55.94 42.30
C GLY A 236 40.92 -56.06 41.85
N MET A 237 41.42 -54.97 41.26
CA MET A 237 42.84 -54.68 41.29
C MET A 237 43.20 -54.50 42.75
N ARG A 238 43.51 -55.63 43.41
CA ARG A 238 44.06 -55.67 44.76
C ARG A 238 45.45 -55.06 44.62
N THR A 239 45.52 -53.74 44.75
CA THR A 239 46.77 -53.07 45.05
C THR A 239 47.29 -53.79 46.28
N LYS A 240 48.37 -54.55 46.12
CA LYS A 240 49.09 -55.15 47.24
C LYS A 240 49.88 -54.02 47.90
N GLY A 241 49.16 -53.03 48.43
CA GLY A 241 49.68 -52.08 49.38
C GLY A 241 49.76 -52.83 50.68
N GLU A 242 50.99 -53.08 51.14
CA GLU A 242 51.24 -53.53 52.50
C GLU A 242 50.54 -52.53 53.43
N GLY A 243 49.70 -53.02 54.34
CA GLY A 243 48.98 -52.13 55.25
C GLY A 243 49.97 -51.40 56.16
N ASP A 244 49.66 -50.17 56.56
CA ASP A 244 50.54 -49.36 57.44
C ASP A 244 50.96 -50.11 58.72
N ILE A 245 50.16 -51.07 59.16
CA ILE A 245 50.47 -51.99 60.27
C ILE A 245 51.65 -52.93 59.94
N GLU A 246 51.71 -53.50 58.74
CA GLU A 246 52.83 -54.35 58.27
C GLU A 246 54.11 -53.54 58.03
N ILE A 247 53.99 -52.25 57.75
CA ILE A 247 55.12 -51.32 57.64
C ILE A 247 55.64 -51.00 59.05
N ALA A 248 54.75 -50.68 60.00
CA ALA A 248 55.10 -50.42 61.40
C ALA A 248 55.78 -51.62 62.07
N ASP A 249 55.26 -52.84 61.87
CA ASP A 249 55.82 -54.07 62.44
C ASP A 249 57.22 -54.39 61.88
N ARG A 250 57.47 -54.03 60.61
CA ARG A 250 58.78 -54.18 59.98
C ARG A 250 59.79 -53.18 60.51
N ILE A 251 59.37 -51.93 60.76
CA ILE A 251 60.22 -50.89 61.36
C ILE A 251 60.58 -51.28 62.79
N LEU A 252 59.61 -51.76 63.59
CA LEU A 252 59.87 -52.22 64.96
C LEU A 252 60.80 -53.43 65.02
N LYS A 253 60.71 -54.37 64.06
CA LYS A 253 61.65 -55.50 63.96
C LYS A 253 63.08 -55.10 63.58
N HIS A 254 63.26 -53.97 62.88
CA HIS A 254 64.57 -53.50 62.44
C HIS A 254 65.13 -52.37 63.32
N SER A 255 64.34 -51.76 64.21
CA SER A 255 64.84 -50.82 65.22
C SER A 255 65.37 -51.59 66.42
N LYS A 256 66.69 -51.77 66.48
CA LYS A 256 67.37 -52.15 67.74
C LYS A 256 67.28 -50.98 68.72
N LEU A 257 66.64 -51.21 69.86
CA LEU A 257 67.14 -50.73 71.15
C LEU A 257 68.28 -51.65 71.59
#